data_AF-A0A844Z4L1-F1
#
_entry.id   AF-A0A844Z4L1-F1
#
_cell.length_a   1.000
_cell.length_b   1.000
_cell.length_c   1.000
_cell.angle_alpha   90.00
_cell.angle_beta   90.00
_cell.angle_gamma   90.00
#
_symmetry.space_group_name_H-M   'P 1'
#
loop_
_entity.id
_entity.type
_entity.pdbx_description
1 polymer ?
#
loop_
_entity_poly.entity_id
_entity_poly.type
_entity_poly.pdbx_seq_one_letter_code
_entity_poly.pdbx_strand_id
1 'polypeptide(L)'
;MMGRFWKIILASAALCCGNAIAAQETRVGKEGREAPDASMYELQWLIGQWQGEGIGGARAMESWLPPSGTTMVGTFVQETADGAIHFTEHLYLMEENGSLVLKLKHFNADLTGWEEKDGMLSFQLVDIEPCAVFFNGLTLRCDGDNGLVAAVRMQSDKPEPQELIFRFTRMQPETVSYDCDGTTIEMNQCMAAILAKAKARQTEYLDAALERYADRPDIAGMIRASDAAFDAYSSAECGAVWEDWKEGTIRTMMSLKCSIGLADKRAHDIWENWLTYMDSTPPVLPEPAPTQ
;
A
#
# COMPACT_ATOMS: atom_id res chain seq x y z
N MET A 1 -33.42 66.65 -30.02
CA MET A 1 -34.06 65.44 -29.46
C MET A 1 -33.08 64.30 -29.64
N MET A 2 -32.72 63.63 -28.53
CA MET A 2 -31.59 62.70 -28.40
C MET A 2 -31.61 61.52 -29.37
N GLY A 3 -30.41 61.09 -29.78
CA GLY A 3 -30.15 59.78 -30.38
C GLY A 3 -28.68 59.40 -30.22
N ARG A 4 -28.34 58.76 -29.08
CA ARG A 4 -27.01 58.23 -28.76
C ARG A 4 -26.71 57.03 -29.67
N PHE A 5 -25.63 57.09 -30.47
CA PHE A 5 -25.05 55.91 -31.11
C PHE A 5 -23.87 55.43 -30.27
N TRP A 6 -24.07 54.32 -29.56
CA TRP A 6 -23.04 53.62 -28.80
C TRP A 6 -22.21 52.77 -29.78
N LYS A 7 -20.92 53.09 -29.94
CA LYS A 7 -19.96 52.21 -30.61
C LYS A 7 -19.61 51.07 -29.64
N ILE A 8 -20.11 49.87 -29.91
CA ILE A 8 -19.66 48.65 -29.23
C ILE A 8 -18.33 48.24 -29.89
N ILE A 9 -17.24 48.35 -29.14
CA ILE A 9 -15.95 47.75 -29.48
C ILE A 9 -16.02 46.30 -28.96
N LEU A 10 -16.19 45.33 -29.86
CA LEU A 10 -15.97 43.92 -29.53
C LEU A 10 -14.45 43.71 -29.40
N ALA A 11 -13.98 43.60 -28.15
CA ALA A 11 -12.69 43.02 -27.86
C ALA A 11 -12.82 41.49 -28.00
N SER A 12 -12.29 40.96 -29.10
CA SER A 12 -12.15 39.51 -29.28
C SER A 12 -11.16 38.98 -28.24
N ALA A 13 -11.68 38.43 -27.14
CA ALA A 13 -10.89 37.59 -26.24
C ALA A 13 -10.52 36.31 -27.00
N ALA A 14 -9.28 36.25 -27.47
CA ALA A 14 -8.70 35.02 -27.98
C ALA A 14 -8.64 34.04 -26.81
N LEU A 15 -9.58 33.09 -26.79
CA LEU A 15 -9.51 31.91 -25.94
C LEU A 15 -8.30 31.09 -26.44
N CYS A 16 -7.15 31.26 -25.79
CA CYS A 16 -6.07 30.30 -25.90
C CYS A 16 -6.56 29.01 -25.23
N CYS A 17 -7.18 28.13 -26.02
CA CYS A 17 -7.21 26.71 -25.68
C CYS A 17 -5.77 26.21 -25.71
N GLY A 18 -5.03 26.43 -24.62
CA GLY A 18 -3.80 25.70 -24.39
C GLY A 18 -4.17 24.24 -24.28
N ASN A 19 -3.85 23.46 -25.32
CA ASN A 19 -3.71 22.03 -25.13
C ASN A 19 -2.70 21.88 -23.99
N ALA A 20 -3.13 21.33 -22.86
CA ALA A 20 -2.21 20.86 -21.85
C ALA A 20 -1.39 19.77 -22.55
N ILE A 21 -0.20 20.15 -23.02
CA ILE A 21 0.84 19.19 -23.35
C ILE A 21 0.99 18.40 -22.06
N ALA A 22 0.64 17.11 -22.09
CA ALA A 22 0.90 16.23 -20.95
C ALA A 22 2.38 16.42 -20.62
N ALA A 23 2.65 16.97 -19.43
CA ALA A 23 4.01 17.24 -19.01
C ALA A 23 4.76 15.91 -19.00
N GLN A 24 5.98 15.90 -19.55
CA GLN A 24 6.83 14.72 -19.55
C GLN A 24 7.11 14.28 -18.11
N GLU A 25 6.83 13.03 -17.76
CA GLU A 25 6.97 12.51 -16.40
C GLU A 25 8.44 12.15 -16.10
N THR A 26 9.17 11.63 -17.09
CA THR A 26 10.54 11.17 -16.92
C THR A 26 11.56 12.27 -17.13
N ARG A 27 12.64 12.22 -16.34
CA ARG A 27 13.83 13.07 -16.49
C ARG A 27 15.00 12.27 -17.02
N VAL A 28 15.86 12.91 -17.80
CA VAL A 28 17.14 12.32 -18.27
C VAL A 28 18.28 13.20 -17.77
N GLY A 29 19.25 12.57 -17.11
CA GLY A 29 20.44 13.23 -16.60
C GLY A 29 21.34 13.71 -17.74
N LYS A 30 22.06 14.83 -17.53
CA LYS A 30 23.14 15.23 -18.45
C LYS A 30 24.30 14.24 -18.31
N GLU A 31 24.95 13.90 -19.41
CA GLU A 31 26.16 13.07 -19.40
C GLU A 31 27.22 13.66 -18.45
N GLY A 32 27.83 12.80 -17.63
CA GLY A 32 28.88 13.17 -16.68
C GLY A 32 28.41 13.90 -15.42
N ARG A 33 27.10 14.06 -15.19
CA ARG A 33 26.58 14.56 -13.91
C ARG A 33 26.65 13.46 -12.85
N GLU A 34 27.19 13.79 -11.68
CA GLU A 34 27.11 12.93 -10.50
C GLU A 34 25.68 12.88 -9.95
N ALA A 35 25.25 11.70 -9.52
CA ALA A 35 23.97 11.51 -8.88
C ALA A 35 23.93 12.29 -7.54
N PRO A 36 22.83 12.99 -7.21
CA PRO A 36 22.74 13.75 -5.97
C PRO A 36 22.74 12.81 -4.76
N ASP A 37 23.20 13.31 -3.61
CA ASP A 37 23.08 12.57 -2.35
C ASP A 37 21.59 12.30 -2.04
N ALA A 38 21.28 11.06 -1.66
CA ALA A 38 19.93 10.64 -1.30
C ALA A 38 19.97 9.39 -0.42
N SER A 39 18.94 9.19 0.41
CA SER A 39 18.81 7.99 1.24
C SER A 39 17.51 7.24 0.99
N MET A 40 17.56 5.92 1.19
CA MET A 40 16.40 5.02 1.16
C MET A 40 15.27 5.48 2.08
N TYR A 41 15.60 6.17 3.18
CA TYR A 41 14.61 6.70 4.11
C TYR A 41 13.60 7.65 3.45
N GLU A 42 14.03 8.41 2.44
CA GLU A 42 13.19 9.36 1.71
C GLU A 42 12.15 8.67 0.82
N LEU A 43 12.29 7.35 0.61
CA LEU A 43 11.46 6.55 -0.28
C LEU A 43 10.51 5.59 0.44
N GLN A 44 10.35 5.71 1.77
CA GLN A 44 9.44 4.86 2.54
C GLN A 44 7.97 4.93 2.09
N TRP A 45 7.57 6.02 1.43
CA TRP A 45 6.21 6.18 0.89
C TRP A 45 5.89 5.16 -0.22
N LEU A 46 6.91 4.58 -0.87
CA LEU A 46 6.74 3.51 -1.87
C LEU A 46 6.29 2.18 -1.27
N ILE A 47 6.62 1.92 0.00
CA ILE A 47 6.37 0.62 0.65
C ILE A 47 4.88 0.29 0.58
N GLY A 48 4.58 -0.94 0.14
CA GLY A 48 3.23 -1.46 0.03
C GLY A 48 2.96 -2.16 -1.29
N GLN A 49 1.69 -2.44 -1.54
CA GLN A 49 1.18 -3.05 -2.76
C GLN A 49 0.31 -2.05 -3.51
N TRP A 50 0.41 -2.06 -4.83
CA TRP A 50 -0.16 -1.08 -5.74
C TRP A 50 -0.77 -1.81 -6.94
N GLN A 51 -1.92 -1.35 -7.43
CA GLN A 51 -2.59 -1.93 -8.59
C GLN A 51 -3.22 -0.87 -9.49
N GLY A 52 -3.37 -1.18 -10.78
CA GLY A 52 -3.96 -0.26 -11.74
C GLY A 52 -4.02 -0.84 -13.15
N GLU A 53 -4.33 0.02 -14.12
CA GLU A 53 -4.28 -0.35 -15.53
C GLU A 53 -2.83 -0.28 -16.04
N GLY A 54 -2.41 -1.32 -16.74
CA GLY A 54 -1.13 -1.42 -17.42
C GLY A 54 -1.27 -1.34 -18.94
N ILE A 55 -0.38 -2.04 -19.64
CA ILE A 55 -0.27 -1.95 -21.10
C ILE A 55 -1.55 -2.52 -21.75
N GLY A 56 -2.14 -1.73 -22.65
CA GLY A 56 -3.35 -2.13 -23.37
C GLY A 56 -4.61 -2.23 -22.48
N GLY A 57 -4.59 -1.61 -21.30
CA GLY A 57 -5.69 -1.66 -20.32
C GLY A 57 -5.75 -2.95 -19.50
N ALA A 58 -4.83 -3.90 -19.74
CA ALA A 58 -4.71 -5.09 -18.90
C ALA A 58 -4.12 -4.72 -17.53
N ARG A 59 -4.51 -5.45 -16.48
CA ARG A 59 -4.14 -5.09 -15.10
C ARG A 59 -2.62 -5.13 -14.91
N ALA A 60 -2.10 -4.20 -14.11
CA ALA A 60 -0.73 -4.22 -13.63
C ALA A 60 -0.71 -4.03 -12.10
N MET A 61 0.31 -4.61 -11.47
CA MET A 61 0.56 -4.51 -10.04
C MET A 61 2.03 -4.21 -9.80
N GLU A 62 2.29 -3.46 -8.75
CA GLU A 62 3.63 -3.18 -8.27
C GLU A 62 3.66 -3.32 -6.75
N SER A 63 4.72 -3.90 -6.20
CA SER A 63 4.88 -4.03 -4.76
C SER A 63 6.31 -3.71 -4.34
N TRP A 64 6.45 -3.05 -3.20
CA TRP A 64 7.72 -2.69 -2.59
C TRP A 64 7.73 -3.15 -1.14
N LEU A 65 8.73 -3.96 -0.79
CA LEU A 65 8.98 -4.39 0.58
C LEU A 65 9.63 -3.26 1.39
N PRO A 66 9.56 -3.28 2.74
CA PRO A 66 10.45 -2.48 3.56
C PRO A 66 11.93 -2.74 3.23
N PRO A 67 12.82 -1.74 3.37
CA PRO A 67 14.26 -1.94 3.14
C PRO A 67 14.87 -3.03 4.02
N SER A 68 15.68 -3.89 3.43
CA SER A 68 16.57 -4.84 4.12
C SER A 68 18.00 -4.32 4.02
N GLY A 69 18.48 -3.67 5.09
CA GLY A 69 19.73 -2.91 5.04
C GLY A 69 19.60 -1.73 4.08
N THR A 70 20.50 -1.63 3.10
CA THR A 70 20.57 -0.53 2.13
C THR A 70 19.79 -0.80 0.83
N THR A 71 18.94 -1.84 0.81
CA THR A 71 18.21 -2.26 -0.39
C THR A 71 16.73 -2.42 -0.10
N MET A 72 15.90 -1.80 -0.94
CA MET A 72 14.45 -2.03 -1.01
C MET A 72 14.16 -2.88 -2.27
N VAL A 73 13.51 -4.03 -2.06
CA VAL A 73 13.17 -4.95 -3.15
C VAL A 73 11.72 -4.73 -3.58
N GLY A 74 11.51 -4.66 -4.89
CA GLY A 74 10.20 -4.54 -5.49
C GLY A 74 9.91 -5.62 -6.53
N THR A 75 8.63 -5.78 -6.87
CA THR A 75 8.18 -6.58 -8.00
C THR A 75 7.12 -5.83 -8.78
N PHE A 76 7.18 -5.91 -10.10
CA PHE A 76 6.12 -5.45 -11.00
C PHE A 76 5.55 -6.66 -11.75
N VAL A 77 4.24 -6.65 -11.99
CA VAL A 77 3.52 -7.70 -12.72
C VAL A 77 2.61 -7.04 -13.73
N GLN A 78 2.78 -7.37 -15.01
CA GLN A 78 1.83 -7.05 -16.06
C GLN A 78 1.01 -8.29 -16.39
N GLU A 79 -0.32 -8.18 -16.36
CA GLU A 79 -1.22 -9.22 -16.83
C GLU A 79 -1.50 -9.09 -18.34
N THR A 80 -1.95 -10.18 -18.95
CA THR A 80 -2.62 -10.21 -20.25
C THR A 80 -4.08 -9.79 -20.11
N ALA A 81 -4.78 -9.57 -21.22
CA ALA A 81 -6.20 -9.17 -21.20
C ALA A 81 -7.14 -10.23 -20.57
N ASP A 82 -6.73 -11.49 -20.51
CA ASP A 82 -7.44 -12.61 -19.89
C ASP A 82 -6.99 -12.90 -18.44
N GLY A 83 -6.10 -12.07 -17.87
CA GLY A 83 -5.69 -12.14 -16.46
C GLY A 83 -4.56 -13.13 -16.16
N ALA A 84 -3.90 -13.68 -17.19
CA ALA A 84 -2.66 -14.44 -17.01
C ALA A 84 -1.45 -13.50 -16.87
N ILE A 85 -0.31 -13.99 -16.40
CA ILE A 85 0.93 -13.20 -16.37
C ILE A 85 1.41 -12.99 -17.81
N HIS A 86 1.66 -11.73 -18.18
CA HIS A 86 2.34 -11.38 -19.42
C HIS A 86 3.87 -11.35 -19.19
N PHE A 87 4.32 -10.51 -18.26
CA PHE A 87 5.69 -10.49 -17.77
C PHE A 87 5.76 -9.93 -16.34
N THR A 88 6.91 -10.11 -15.70
CA THR A 88 7.19 -9.55 -14.38
C THR A 88 8.55 -8.85 -14.38
N GLU A 89 8.76 -7.98 -13.41
CA GLU A 89 10.05 -7.37 -13.14
C GLU A 89 10.44 -7.61 -11.68
N HIS A 90 11.73 -7.85 -11.45
CA HIS A 90 12.29 -7.85 -10.11
C HIS A 90 13.17 -6.61 -9.95
N LEU A 91 12.77 -5.71 -9.04
CA LEU A 91 13.35 -4.39 -8.89
C LEU A 91 14.16 -4.30 -7.61
N TYR A 92 15.30 -3.63 -7.69
CA TYR A 92 16.22 -3.37 -6.58
C TYR A 92 16.48 -1.87 -6.55
N LEU A 93 15.96 -1.22 -5.52
CA LEU A 93 16.31 0.15 -5.20
C LEU A 93 17.40 0.09 -4.13
N MET A 94 18.58 0.63 -4.40
CA MET A 94 19.78 0.44 -3.57
C MET A 94 20.47 1.77 -3.28
N GLU A 95 21.04 1.90 -2.09
CA GLU A 95 22.04 2.96 -1.84
C GLU A 95 23.41 2.53 -2.41
N GLU A 96 24.00 3.39 -3.24
CA GLU A 96 25.31 3.18 -3.86
C GLU A 96 26.06 4.52 -3.92
N ASN A 97 27.28 4.57 -3.37
CA ASN A 97 28.14 5.77 -3.32
C ASN A 97 27.49 7.04 -2.73
N GLY A 98 26.64 6.92 -1.71
CA GLY A 98 25.95 8.05 -1.07
C GLY A 98 24.70 8.54 -1.82
N SER A 99 24.33 7.88 -2.91
CA SER A 99 23.15 8.16 -3.72
C SER A 99 22.29 6.89 -3.87
N LEU A 100 21.30 6.93 -4.76
CA LEU A 100 20.39 5.83 -5.07
C LEU A 100 20.56 5.34 -6.51
N VAL A 101 20.38 4.04 -6.70
CA VAL A 101 20.27 3.41 -8.01
C VAL A 101 19.09 2.45 -8.00
N LEU A 102 18.32 2.45 -9.09
CA LEU A 102 17.31 1.42 -9.32
C LEU A 102 17.84 0.44 -10.38
N LYS A 103 17.84 -0.84 -10.05
CA LYS A 103 18.23 -1.93 -10.94
C LYS A 103 17.04 -2.85 -11.14
N LEU A 104 16.85 -3.38 -12.34
CA LEU A 104 15.79 -4.36 -12.57
C LEU A 104 16.17 -5.39 -13.62
N LYS A 105 15.43 -6.50 -13.57
CA LYS A 105 15.41 -7.56 -14.59
C LYS A 105 13.97 -7.87 -14.97
N HIS A 106 13.74 -8.18 -16.23
CA HIS A 106 12.46 -8.64 -16.73
C HIS A 106 12.43 -10.15 -16.85
N PHE A 107 11.27 -10.73 -16.61
CA PHE A 107 11.01 -12.16 -16.72
C PHE A 107 9.70 -12.42 -17.46
N ASN A 108 9.71 -13.39 -18.36
CA ASN A 108 8.50 -13.93 -18.96
C ASN A 108 7.64 -14.65 -17.89
N ALA A 109 6.42 -15.01 -18.26
CA ALA A 109 5.50 -15.77 -17.39
C ALA A 109 6.08 -17.11 -16.88
N ASP A 110 7.04 -17.70 -17.60
CA ASP A 110 7.73 -18.95 -17.23
C ASP A 110 9.04 -18.72 -16.45
N LEU A 111 9.28 -17.48 -15.99
CA LEU A 111 10.47 -17.04 -15.25
C LEU A 111 11.78 -17.05 -16.08
N THR A 112 11.70 -17.17 -17.40
CA THR A 112 12.89 -16.94 -18.25
C THR A 112 13.21 -15.44 -18.34
N GLY A 113 14.46 -15.07 -18.06
CA GLY A 113 14.91 -13.67 -18.04
C GLY A 113 15.14 -13.09 -19.43
N TRP A 114 14.90 -11.79 -19.59
CA TRP A 114 15.21 -11.07 -20.85
C TRP A 114 16.67 -10.62 -20.90
N GLU A 115 17.20 -10.17 -19.78
CA GLU A 115 18.61 -9.83 -19.66
C GLU A 115 19.48 -11.08 -19.55
N GLU A 116 20.73 -10.96 -19.96
CA GLU A 116 21.76 -11.97 -19.74
C GLU A 116 21.87 -12.32 -18.24
N LYS A 117 22.42 -13.50 -17.94
CA LYS A 117 22.52 -14.03 -16.57
C LYS A 117 23.04 -13.00 -15.55
N ASP A 118 24.11 -12.31 -15.90
CA ASP A 118 24.75 -11.28 -15.05
C ASP A 118 24.39 -9.85 -15.46
N GLY A 119 23.53 -9.68 -16.47
CA GLY A 119 23.07 -8.38 -16.95
C GLY A 119 21.85 -7.88 -16.17
N MET A 120 21.69 -6.57 -16.06
CA MET A 120 20.51 -5.92 -15.51
C MET A 120 20.38 -4.53 -16.11
N LEU A 121 19.16 -3.97 -16.12
CA LEU A 121 19.00 -2.54 -16.32
C LEU A 121 19.41 -1.80 -15.05
N SER A 122 19.99 -0.61 -15.21
CA SER A 122 20.43 0.24 -14.10
C SER A 122 20.10 1.69 -14.41
N PHE A 123 19.32 2.31 -13.53
CA PHE A 123 18.83 3.67 -13.64
C PHE A 123 19.44 4.49 -12.50
N GLN A 124 20.34 5.41 -12.86
CA GLN A 124 21.00 6.29 -11.90
C GLN A 124 20.06 7.41 -11.47
N LEU A 125 20.14 7.82 -10.20
CA LEU A 125 19.36 8.94 -9.69
C LEU A 125 19.73 10.24 -10.44
N VAL A 126 18.71 10.97 -10.86
CA VAL A 126 18.82 12.29 -11.52
C VAL A 126 18.39 13.39 -10.56
N ASP A 127 17.31 13.14 -9.82
CA ASP A 127 16.72 14.12 -8.90
C ASP A 127 15.80 13.44 -7.87
N ILE A 128 15.59 14.09 -6.74
CA ILE A 128 14.66 13.65 -5.70
C ILE A 128 13.92 14.85 -5.13
N GLU A 129 12.62 14.68 -4.94
CA GLU A 129 11.70 15.68 -4.40
C GLU A 129 10.79 15.02 -3.35
N PRO A 130 10.07 15.79 -2.50
CA PRO A 130 9.10 15.18 -1.59
C PRO A 130 8.09 14.31 -2.35
N CYS A 131 8.03 13.02 -2.02
CA CYS A 131 7.13 12.05 -2.66
C CYS A 131 7.39 11.85 -4.17
N ALA A 132 8.59 12.12 -4.67
CA ALA A 132 8.96 11.85 -6.06
C ALA A 132 10.45 11.55 -6.21
N VAL A 133 10.78 10.52 -6.98
CA VAL A 133 12.16 10.14 -7.29
C VAL A 133 12.31 9.94 -8.79
N PHE A 134 13.32 10.60 -9.34
CA PHE A 134 13.59 10.63 -10.77
C PHE A 134 14.92 9.94 -11.03
N PHE A 135 14.87 8.74 -11.58
CA PHE A 135 16.02 8.07 -12.16
C PHE A 135 16.11 8.39 -13.65
N ASN A 136 17.26 8.09 -14.26
CA ASN A 136 17.52 8.40 -15.65
C ASN A 136 16.58 7.64 -16.60
N GLY A 137 15.46 8.24 -16.99
CA GLY A 137 14.41 7.63 -17.80
C GLY A 137 13.37 6.82 -17.02
N LEU A 138 13.35 6.89 -15.68
CA LEU A 138 12.34 6.24 -14.83
C LEU A 138 11.92 7.19 -13.71
N THR A 139 10.64 7.24 -13.40
CA THR A 139 10.10 8.10 -12.34
C THR A 139 9.11 7.33 -11.50
N LEU A 140 9.24 7.45 -10.18
CA LEU A 140 8.23 7.03 -9.23
C LEU A 140 7.79 8.26 -8.44
N ARG A 141 6.50 8.53 -8.35
CA ARG A 141 5.98 9.65 -7.54
C ARG A 141 4.58 9.38 -7.02
N CYS A 142 4.24 10.04 -5.94
CA CYS A 142 2.89 10.00 -5.38
C CYS A 142 1.87 10.69 -6.30
N ASP A 143 0.62 10.25 -6.20
CA ASP A 143 -0.56 10.84 -6.84
C ASP A 143 -1.71 10.90 -5.81
N GLY A 144 -1.66 11.91 -4.94
CA GLY A 144 -2.50 11.97 -3.74
C GLY A 144 -2.07 10.96 -2.67
N ASP A 145 -2.91 10.77 -1.65
CA ASP A 145 -2.56 9.99 -0.45
C ASP A 145 -2.41 8.48 -0.71
N ASN A 146 -3.07 7.97 -1.76
CA ASN A 146 -3.15 6.55 -2.07
C ASN A 146 -2.81 6.22 -3.53
N GLY A 147 -2.19 7.15 -4.25
CA GLY A 147 -1.79 6.93 -5.65
C GLY A 147 -0.29 6.88 -5.83
N LEU A 148 0.15 6.04 -6.77
CA LEU A 148 1.52 5.93 -7.24
C LEU A 148 1.51 6.08 -8.77
N VAL A 149 2.40 6.92 -9.29
CA VAL A 149 2.72 7.01 -10.71
C VAL A 149 4.10 6.41 -10.92
N ALA A 150 4.17 5.39 -11.78
CA ALA A 150 5.42 4.87 -12.32
C ALA A 150 5.49 5.23 -13.81
N ALA A 151 6.52 5.95 -14.22
CA ALA A 151 6.73 6.33 -15.61
C ALA A 151 8.09 5.84 -16.11
N VAL A 152 8.11 5.21 -17.27
CA VAL A 152 9.34 4.70 -17.91
C VAL A 152 9.44 5.25 -19.32
N ARG A 153 10.61 5.79 -19.65
CA ARG A 153 10.94 6.24 -21.00
C ARG A 153 11.25 5.03 -21.88
N MET A 154 10.49 4.87 -22.95
CA MET A 154 10.74 3.84 -23.96
C MET A 154 11.88 4.25 -24.88
N GLN A 155 12.65 3.26 -25.33
CA GLN A 155 13.55 3.44 -26.46
C GLN A 155 12.72 3.63 -27.73
N SER A 156 12.99 4.71 -28.48
CA SER A 156 12.27 5.03 -29.71
C SER A 156 13.15 5.88 -30.63
N ASP A 157 13.01 5.68 -31.94
CA ASP A 157 13.64 6.51 -32.98
C ASP A 157 12.89 7.83 -33.22
N LYS A 158 11.74 8.02 -32.57
CA LYS A 158 10.96 9.25 -32.69
C LYS A 158 11.67 10.42 -31.99
N PRO A 159 11.52 11.66 -32.51
CA PRO A 159 12.14 12.84 -31.90
C PRO A 159 11.57 13.19 -30.52
N GLU A 160 10.32 12.80 -30.25
CA GLU A 160 9.65 13.05 -28.97
C GLU A 160 9.85 11.85 -28.02
N PRO A 161 10.24 12.08 -26.75
CA PRO A 161 10.30 11.03 -25.74
C PRO A 161 8.97 10.26 -25.68
N GLN A 162 9.04 8.93 -25.77
CA GLN A 162 7.87 8.08 -25.57
C GLN A 162 7.92 7.55 -24.15
N GLU A 163 6.80 7.61 -23.43
CA GLU A 163 6.69 7.17 -22.05
C GLU A 163 5.57 6.14 -21.91
N LEU A 164 5.82 5.10 -21.10
CA LEU A 164 4.76 4.30 -20.50
C LEU A 164 4.50 4.87 -19.12
N ILE A 165 3.24 5.17 -18.82
CA ILE A 165 2.82 5.74 -17.54
C ILE A 165 1.81 4.78 -16.93
N PHE A 166 2.16 4.24 -15.77
CA PHE A 166 1.29 3.43 -14.94
C PHE A 166 0.76 4.30 -13.80
N ARG A 167 -0.57 4.28 -13.63
CA ARG A 167 -1.25 4.94 -12.52
C ARG A 167 -1.84 3.88 -11.63
N PHE A 168 -1.28 3.78 -10.44
CA PHE A 168 -1.68 2.80 -9.46
C PHE A 168 -2.40 3.44 -8.30
N THR A 169 -3.27 2.66 -7.68
CA THR A 169 -3.81 2.92 -6.35
C THR A 169 -3.30 1.88 -5.37
N ARG A 170 -3.14 2.28 -4.12
CA ARG A 170 -2.70 1.39 -3.04
C ARG A 170 -3.70 0.26 -2.87
N MET A 171 -3.23 -0.98 -2.93
CA MET A 171 -4.01 -2.14 -2.54
C MET A 171 -4.23 -2.06 -1.03
N GLN A 172 -5.48 -2.05 -0.62
CA GLN A 172 -5.79 -2.27 0.79
C GLN A 172 -5.50 -3.74 1.11
N PRO A 173 -5.01 -4.07 2.31
CA PRO A 173 -4.90 -5.45 2.74
C PRO A 173 -6.25 -6.13 2.48
N GLU A 174 -6.22 -7.32 1.89
CA GLU A 174 -7.44 -8.08 1.62
C GLU A 174 -8.30 -8.08 2.89
N THR A 175 -9.49 -7.49 2.81
CA THR A 175 -10.37 -7.51 3.95
C THR A 175 -10.68 -8.97 4.22
N VAL A 176 -10.37 -9.45 5.43
CA VAL A 176 -10.72 -10.82 5.86
C VAL A 176 -12.15 -11.11 5.41
N SER A 177 -12.27 -12.04 4.47
CA SER A 177 -13.55 -12.50 3.95
C SER A 177 -14.04 -13.58 4.89
N TYR A 178 -15.23 -13.39 5.44
CA TYR A 178 -15.87 -14.38 6.27
C TYR A 178 -16.76 -15.25 5.38
N ASP A 179 -16.57 -16.57 5.45
CA ASP A 179 -17.37 -17.55 4.71
C ASP A 179 -18.75 -17.74 5.37
N CYS A 180 -19.50 -16.64 5.46
CA CYS A 180 -20.84 -16.60 6.02
C CYS A 180 -21.85 -16.43 4.88
N ASP A 181 -22.50 -17.53 4.50
CA ASP A 181 -23.53 -17.56 3.48
C ASP A 181 -24.95 -17.61 4.06
N GLY A 182 -25.94 -17.30 3.22
CA GLY A 182 -27.36 -17.44 3.52
C GLY A 182 -28.10 -16.10 3.69
N THR A 183 -29.21 -16.14 4.41
CA THR A 183 -30.00 -14.95 4.75
C THR A 183 -29.23 -14.02 5.68
N THR A 184 -29.66 -12.76 5.78
CA THR A 184 -29.06 -11.78 6.72
C THR A 184 -29.07 -12.28 8.17
N ILE A 185 -30.06 -13.08 8.55
CA ILE A 185 -30.12 -13.66 9.90
C ILE A 185 -29.04 -14.74 10.07
N GLU A 186 -28.90 -15.65 9.10
CA GLU A 186 -27.89 -16.71 9.11
C GLU A 186 -26.48 -16.12 9.07
N MET A 187 -26.23 -15.12 8.22
CA MET A 187 -24.96 -14.39 8.19
C MET A 187 -24.64 -13.72 9.53
N ASN A 188 -25.62 -13.07 10.17
CA ASN A 188 -25.42 -12.44 11.48
C ASN A 188 -25.08 -13.49 12.56
N GLN A 189 -25.71 -14.66 12.53
CA GLN A 189 -25.43 -15.75 13.46
C GLN A 189 -24.03 -16.34 13.24
N CYS A 190 -23.66 -16.57 11.99
CA CYS A 190 -22.32 -17.00 11.59
C CYS A 190 -21.26 -16.02 12.11
N MET A 191 -21.41 -14.73 11.79
CA MET A 191 -20.50 -13.67 12.23
C MET A 191 -20.42 -13.55 13.76
N ALA A 192 -21.53 -13.75 14.48
CA ALA A 192 -21.52 -13.75 15.94
C ALA A 192 -20.73 -14.94 16.52
N ALA A 193 -20.79 -16.11 15.87
CA ALA A 193 -19.98 -17.26 16.26
C ALA A 193 -18.49 -17.02 15.99
N ILE A 194 -18.14 -16.33 14.90
CA ILE A 194 -16.76 -15.92 14.59
C ILE A 194 -16.26 -14.93 15.65
N LEU A 195 -17.06 -13.94 16.04
CA LEU A 195 -16.72 -13.03 17.14
C LEU A 195 -16.47 -13.79 18.45
N ALA A 196 -17.30 -14.80 18.76
CA ALA A 196 -17.08 -15.62 19.95
C ALA A 196 -15.74 -16.36 19.92
N LYS A 197 -15.32 -16.89 18.75
CA LYS A 197 -13.99 -17.49 18.58
C LYS A 197 -12.87 -16.46 18.77
N ALA A 198 -13.02 -15.27 18.17
CA ALA A 198 -12.01 -14.20 18.28
C ALA A 198 -11.84 -13.73 19.73
N LYS A 199 -12.95 -13.54 20.46
CA LYS A 199 -12.93 -13.18 21.89
C LYS A 199 -12.37 -14.30 22.78
N ALA A 200 -12.64 -15.56 22.45
CA ALA A 200 -12.04 -16.69 23.14
C ALA A 200 -10.51 -16.70 22.97
N ARG A 201 -10.01 -16.44 21.75
CA ARG A 201 -8.57 -16.29 21.47
C ARG A 201 -7.97 -15.09 22.21
N GLN A 202 -8.63 -13.92 22.19
CA GLN A 202 -8.19 -12.77 22.98
C GLN A 202 -8.02 -13.15 24.47
N THR A 203 -8.98 -13.88 25.03
CA THR A 203 -8.96 -14.33 26.43
C THR A 203 -7.81 -15.31 26.69
N GLU A 204 -7.62 -16.30 25.81
CA GLU A 204 -6.51 -17.28 25.90
C GLU A 204 -5.15 -16.57 25.97
N TYR A 205 -4.94 -15.57 25.12
CA TYR A 205 -3.68 -14.83 25.04
C TYR A 205 -3.50 -13.90 26.25
N LEU A 206 -4.57 -13.27 26.72
CA LEU A 206 -4.56 -12.50 27.96
C LEU A 206 -4.18 -13.39 29.14
N ASP A 207 -4.83 -14.55 29.29
CA ASP A 207 -4.57 -15.48 30.39
C ASP A 207 -3.11 -15.96 30.38
N ALA A 208 -2.57 -16.31 29.20
CA ALA A 208 -1.16 -16.68 29.06
C ALA A 208 -0.20 -15.54 29.46
N ALA A 209 -0.53 -14.29 29.12
CA ALA A 209 0.26 -13.14 29.53
C ALA A 209 0.20 -12.94 31.05
N LEU A 210 -0.99 -13.08 31.66
CA LEU A 210 -1.15 -12.94 33.10
C LEU A 210 -0.47 -14.07 33.89
N GLU A 211 -0.45 -15.29 33.36
CA GLU A 211 0.28 -16.41 33.94
C GLU A 211 1.80 -16.17 33.88
N ARG A 212 2.32 -15.72 32.73
CA ARG A 212 3.74 -15.38 32.57
C ARG A 212 4.20 -14.31 33.57
N TYR A 213 3.37 -13.31 33.83
CA TYR A 213 3.68 -12.20 34.74
C TYR A 213 3.08 -12.37 36.14
N ALA A 214 2.76 -13.60 36.56
CA ALA A 214 2.11 -13.87 37.85
C ALA A 214 2.94 -13.42 39.07
N ASP A 215 4.27 -13.39 38.95
CA ASP A 215 5.20 -12.92 39.98
C ASP A 215 5.41 -11.39 39.95
N ARG A 216 4.85 -10.70 38.95
CA ARG A 216 4.91 -9.24 38.74
C ARG A 216 3.50 -8.63 38.77
N PRO A 217 2.86 -8.54 39.96
CA PRO A 217 1.47 -8.11 40.07
C PRO A 217 1.22 -6.66 39.64
N ASP A 218 2.25 -5.82 39.69
CA ASP A 218 2.26 -4.46 39.13
C ASP A 218 1.98 -4.48 37.62
N ILE A 219 2.75 -5.28 36.88
CA ILE A 219 2.62 -5.41 35.43
C ILE A 219 1.35 -6.17 35.07
N ALA A 220 1.06 -7.30 35.72
CA ALA A 220 -0.17 -8.06 35.48
C ALA A 220 -1.43 -7.20 35.73
N GLY A 221 -1.40 -6.30 36.71
CA GLY A 221 -2.46 -5.31 36.92
C GLY A 221 -2.63 -4.36 35.74
N MET A 222 -1.53 -3.85 35.17
CA MET A 222 -1.56 -2.98 33.99
C MET A 222 -2.03 -3.70 32.73
N ILE A 223 -1.64 -4.96 32.52
CA ILE A 223 -2.10 -5.78 31.40
C ILE A 223 -3.63 -5.93 31.45
N ARG A 224 -4.20 -6.29 32.63
CA ARG A 224 -5.66 -6.38 32.82
C ARG A 224 -6.37 -5.06 32.57
N ALA A 225 -5.83 -3.96 33.11
CA ALA A 225 -6.43 -2.64 32.94
C ALA A 225 -6.40 -2.18 31.47
N SER A 226 -5.30 -2.48 30.76
CA SER A 226 -5.19 -2.21 29.33
C SER A 226 -6.21 -3.00 28.52
N ASP A 227 -6.43 -4.28 28.84
CA ASP A 227 -7.41 -5.11 28.12
C ASP A 227 -8.85 -4.66 28.36
N ALA A 228 -9.20 -4.33 29.61
CA ALA A 228 -10.50 -3.77 29.94
C ALA A 228 -10.76 -2.42 29.25
N ALA A 229 -9.74 -1.55 29.17
CA ALA A 229 -9.84 -0.29 28.43
C ALA A 229 -10.01 -0.53 26.92
N PHE A 230 -9.33 -1.54 26.37
CA PHE A 230 -9.50 -1.95 24.97
C PHE A 230 -10.91 -2.45 24.69
N ASP A 231 -11.49 -3.28 25.56
CA ASP A 231 -12.87 -3.76 25.41
C ASP A 231 -13.89 -2.62 25.44
N ALA A 232 -13.68 -1.62 26.30
CA ALA A 232 -14.49 -0.41 26.33
C ALA A 232 -14.38 0.40 25.02
N TYR A 233 -13.15 0.58 24.51
CA TYR A 233 -12.91 1.19 23.20
C TYR A 233 -13.60 0.42 22.07
N SER A 234 -13.39 -0.89 22.00
CA SER A 234 -13.95 -1.77 20.96
C SER A 234 -15.48 -1.70 20.94
N SER A 235 -16.11 -1.67 22.11
CA SER A 235 -17.57 -1.53 22.23
C SER A 235 -18.06 -0.17 21.72
N ALA A 236 -17.36 0.92 22.06
CA ALA A 236 -17.71 2.26 21.60
C ALA A 236 -17.53 2.42 20.09
N GLU A 237 -16.38 1.97 19.56
CA GLU A 237 -16.03 2.06 18.15
C GLU A 237 -16.99 1.23 17.28
N CYS A 238 -17.19 -0.05 17.61
CA CYS A 238 -18.07 -0.91 16.83
C CYS A 238 -19.56 -0.59 17.04
N GLY A 239 -19.91 0.11 18.13
CA GLY A 239 -21.22 0.74 18.31
C GLY A 239 -21.42 1.94 17.39
N ALA A 240 -20.39 2.76 17.14
CA ALA A 240 -20.45 3.85 16.17
C ALA A 240 -20.60 3.32 14.74
N VAL A 241 -19.86 2.26 14.37
CA VAL A 241 -20.03 1.57 13.07
C VAL A 241 -21.46 1.05 12.91
N TRP A 242 -22.04 0.48 13.96
CA TRP A 242 -23.45 0.07 13.92
C TRP A 242 -24.36 1.25 13.60
N GLU A 243 -24.15 2.41 14.25
CA GLU A 243 -25.01 3.59 14.10
C GLU A 243 -24.91 4.21 12.70
N ASP A 244 -23.70 4.26 12.13
CA ASP A 244 -23.46 4.71 10.75
C ASP A 244 -24.25 3.86 9.73
N TRP A 245 -24.33 2.55 9.98
CA TRP A 245 -25.01 1.60 9.10
C TRP A 245 -26.51 1.42 9.41
N LYS A 246 -27.13 2.30 10.23
CA LYS A 246 -28.51 2.10 10.72
C LYS A 246 -29.59 1.95 9.65
N GLU A 247 -29.40 2.58 8.50
CA GLU A 247 -30.34 2.55 7.37
C GLU A 247 -30.20 1.29 6.49
N GLY A 248 -29.13 0.50 6.70
CA GLY A 248 -28.80 -0.69 5.92
C GLY A 248 -29.24 -2.00 6.58
N THR A 249 -29.49 -3.03 5.76
CA THR A 249 -29.85 -4.38 6.25
C THR A 249 -28.66 -5.16 6.80
N ILE A 250 -27.43 -4.79 6.46
CA ILE A 250 -26.19 -5.48 6.89
C ILE A 250 -25.50 -4.84 8.11
N ARG A 251 -26.16 -3.91 8.78
CA ARG A 251 -25.62 -3.17 9.94
C ARG A 251 -24.98 -4.04 11.01
N THR A 252 -25.68 -5.11 11.41
CA THR A 252 -25.20 -6.04 12.44
C THR A 252 -23.89 -6.69 11.99
N MET A 253 -23.82 -7.14 10.74
CA MET A 253 -22.62 -7.73 10.16
C MET A 253 -21.45 -6.73 10.12
N MET A 254 -21.68 -5.46 9.82
CA MET A 254 -20.63 -4.44 9.83
C MET A 254 -20.05 -4.18 11.22
N SER A 255 -20.93 -4.11 12.23
CA SER A 255 -20.51 -3.99 13.64
C SER A 255 -19.77 -5.25 14.15
N LEU A 256 -20.22 -6.44 13.73
CA LEU A 256 -19.55 -7.71 14.05
C LEU A 256 -18.17 -7.78 13.39
N LYS A 257 -18.04 -7.39 12.11
CA LYS A 257 -16.75 -7.32 11.41
C LYS A 257 -15.75 -6.41 12.12
N CYS A 258 -16.20 -5.24 12.57
CA CYS A 258 -15.39 -4.35 13.41
C CYS A 258 -14.93 -5.06 14.70
N SER A 259 -15.86 -5.71 15.40
CA SER A 259 -15.58 -6.35 16.68
C SER A 259 -14.61 -7.53 16.56
N ILE A 260 -14.72 -8.33 15.50
CA ILE A 260 -13.81 -9.43 15.20
C ILE A 260 -12.41 -8.89 14.92
N GLY A 261 -12.29 -7.90 14.02
CA GLY A 261 -10.99 -7.33 13.67
C GLY A 261 -10.27 -6.69 14.86
N LEU A 262 -11.01 -6.03 15.75
CA LEU A 262 -10.44 -5.49 16.98
C LEU A 262 -10.02 -6.59 17.96
N ALA A 263 -10.81 -7.66 18.13
CA ALA A 263 -10.42 -8.79 18.98
C ALA A 263 -9.15 -9.49 18.47
N ASP A 264 -9.03 -9.72 17.16
CA ASP A 264 -7.84 -10.29 16.54
C ASP A 264 -6.61 -9.39 16.72
N LYS A 265 -6.76 -8.08 16.48
CA LYS A 265 -5.69 -7.11 16.71
C LYS A 265 -5.24 -7.12 18.17
N ARG A 266 -6.17 -7.21 19.12
CA ARG A 266 -5.84 -7.24 20.54
C ARG A 266 -5.08 -8.49 20.94
N ALA A 267 -5.48 -9.66 20.43
CA ALA A 267 -4.74 -10.89 20.65
C ALA A 267 -3.29 -10.77 20.14
N HIS A 268 -3.10 -10.15 18.97
CA HIS A 268 -1.77 -9.88 18.41
C HIS A 268 -0.96 -8.88 19.26
N ASP A 269 -1.55 -7.76 19.66
CA ASP A 269 -0.90 -6.77 20.54
C ASP A 269 -0.47 -7.40 21.88
N ILE A 270 -1.29 -8.31 22.44
CA ILE A 270 -0.93 -9.04 23.67
C ILE A 270 0.23 -9.99 23.41
N TRP A 271 0.18 -10.73 22.31
CA TRP A 271 1.23 -11.66 21.91
C TRP A 271 2.56 -10.93 21.74
N GLU A 272 2.60 -9.90 20.91
CA GLU A 272 3.81 -9.15 20.57
C GLU A 272 4.44 -8.56 21.84
N ASN A 273 3.65 -7.88 22.66
CA ASN A 273 4.19 -7.15 23.82
C ASN A 273 4.54 -8.04 25.01
N TRP A 274 3.78 -9.13 25.24
CA TRP A 274 3.85 -9.88 26.50
C TRP A 274 4.25 -11.35 26.33
N LEU A 275 4.10 -11.93 25.15
CA LEU A 275 4.37 -13.35 24.90
C LEU A 275 5.59 -13.62 24.03
N THR A 276 6.16 -12.60 23.37
CA THR A 276 7.42 -12.72 22.61
C THR A 276 8.66 -12.38 23.46
N TYR A 277 9.84 -12.47 22.83
CA TYR A 277 11.14 -12.12 23.39
C TYR A 277 11.93 -11.34 22.34
N MET A 278 12.82 -10.45 22.78
CA MET A 278 13.70 -9.68 21.88
C MET A 278 14.87 -10.52 21.31
N ASP A 279 15.08 -11.74 21.83
CA ASP A 279 16.10 -12.68 21.39
C ASP A 279 15.48 -13.85 20.59
N SER A 280 16.25 -14.91 20.33
CA SER A 280 15.77 -16.08 19.58
C SER A 280 14.91 -17.04 20.40
N THR A 281 14.48 -16.66 21.61
CA THR A 281 13.60 -17.49 22.43
C THR A 281 12.22 -17.61 21.76
N PRO A 282 11.69 -18.84 21.58
CA PRO A 282 10.35 -19.02 21.03
C PRO A 282 9.28 -18.31 21.88
N PRO A 283 8.23 -17.76 21.27
CA PRO A 283 7.16 -17.09 22.00
C PRO A 283 6.35 -18.11 22.83
N VAL A 284 5.71 -17.63 23.91
CA VAL A 284 4.93 -18.47 24.84
C VAL A 284 3.71 -19.10 24.16
N LEU A 285 3.08 -18.36 23.24
CA LEU A 285 2.07 -18.84 22.31
C LEU A 285 2.49 -18.48 20.88
N PRO A 286 2.01 -19.21 19.84
CA PRO A 286 2.24 -18.82 18.46
C PRO A 286 1.65 -17.43 18.17
N GLU A 287 2.07 -16.80 17.06
CA GLU A 287 1.42 -15.58 16.58
C GLU A 287 -0.05 -15.87 16.23
N PRO A 288 -1.01 -15.06 16.70
CA PRO A 288 -2.42 -15.33 16.43
C PRO A 288 -2.75 -15.00 14.98
N ALA A 289 -3.29 -15.99 14.26
CA ALA A 289 -3.85 -15.78 12.93
C ALA A 289 -5.18 -14.99 12.98
N PRO A 290 -5.62 -14.38 11.87
CA PRO A 290 -6.98 -13.84 11.76
C PRO A 290 -8.03 -14.91 12.04
N THR A 291 -9.14 -14.54 12.68
CA THR A 291 -10.24 -15.45 12.98
C THR A 291 -11.16 -15.61 11.74
N GLN A 292 -11.51 -16.86 11.42
CA GLN A 292 -12.46 -17.24 10.36
C GLN A 292 -13.67 -18.00 10.92
#